data_AF-A0A0T0M564-F1
#
_entry.id   AF-A0A0T0M564-F1
#
_cell.length_a   1.000
_cell.length_b   1.000
_cell.length_c   1.000
_cell.angle_alpha   90.00
_cell.angle_beta   90.00
_cell.angle_gamma   90.00
#
_symmetry.space_group_name_H-M   'P 1'
#
loop_
_entity.id
_entity.type
_entity.pdbx_description
1 polymer ?
#
loop_
_entity_poly.entity_id
_entity_poly.type
_entity_poly.pdbx_seq_one_letter_code
_entity_poly.pdbx_strand_id
1 'polypeptide(L)'
;MHNGRYRAIDKAQQYEDDIQDLYGGAANFNSRQYSAVVDGQLVNGVADNVVNINGKTVAIEAKFVEDWNKSLRNPLDTKPWAITEQNKMLSQAKKYSNAFDEVIYHTNSQDLADHYSQVFSQNGITNVKFEITP
;
A
#
# COMPACT_ATOMS: atom_id res chain seq x y z
N MET A 1 25.81 -0.30 19.72
CA MET A 1 26.10 -0.09 18.28
C MET A 1 25.92 -1.43 17.59
N HIS A 2 24.73 -1.69 17.02
CA HIS A 2 24.48 -2.94 16.29
C HIS A 2 24.97 -2.77 14.84
N ASN A 3 26.11 -3.39 14.56
CA ASN A 3 26.70 -3.46 13.22
C ASN A 3 26.02 -4.64 12.49
N GLY A 4 24.83 -4.40 11.93
CA GLY A 4 24.05 -5.43 11.24
C GLY A 4 23.46 -4.86 9.96
N ARG A 5 23.71 -5.50 8.82
CA ARG A 5 23.07 -5.17 7.54
C ARG A 5 21.56 -5.36 7.72
N TYR A 6 20.79 -4.27 7.79
CA TYR A 6 19.33 -4.35 7.83
C TYR A 6 18.83 -5.05 6.56
N ARG A 7 18.03 -6.10 6.73
CA ARG A 7 17.41 -6.80 5.59
C ARG A 7 16.31 -5.90 5.01
N ALA A 8 15.97 -6.10 3.74
CA ALA A 8 14.88 -5.36 3.10
C ALA A 8 13.55 -5.44 3.89
N ILE A 9 13.29 -6.58 4.54
CA ILE A 9 12.11 -6.75 5.40
C ILE A 9 12.14 -5.89 6.67
N ASP A 10 13.32 -5.73 7.28
CA ASP A 10 13.45 -4.91 8.50
C ASP A 10 13.28 -3.43 8.15
N LYS A 11 13.77 -3.00 6.98
CA LYS A 11 13.55 -1.66 6.44
C LYS A 11 12.10 -1.40 6.07
N ALA A 12 11.43 -2.38 5.47
CA ALA A 12 10.02 -2.26 5.11
C ALA A 12 9.14 -2.14 6.35
N GLN A 13 9.43 -2.91 7.42
CA GLN A 13 8.71 -2.77 8.69
C GLN A 13 8.96 -1.40 9.32
N GLN A 14 10.21 -0.95 9.40
CA GLN A 14 10.51 0.38 9.93
C GLN A 14 9.80 1.47 9.14
N TYR A 15 9.77 1.35 7.81
CA TYR A 15 9.05 2.30 6.96
C TYR A 15 7.55 2.30 7.26
N GLU A 16 6.92 1.13 7.45
CA GLU A 16 5.51 1.07 7.84
C GLU A 16 5.26 1.73 9.21
N ASP A 17 6.12 1.48 10.20
CA ASP A 17 6.04 2.08 11.52
C ASP A 17 6.18 3.62 11.43
N ASP A 18 7.14 4.11 10.65
CA ASP A 18 7.36 5.55 10.43
C ASP A 18 6.13 6.20 9.77
N ILE A 19 5.52 5.54 8.78
CA ILE A 19 4.27 6.00 8.15
C ILE A 19 3.13 6.01 9.16
N GLN A 20 2.98 4.98 9.99
CA GLN A 20 1.96 4.97 11.04
C GLN A 20 2.14 6.14 12.01
N ASP A 21 3.38 6.46 12.40
CA ASP A 21 3.71 7.56 13.30
C ASP A 21 3.36 8.94 12.71
N LEU A 22 3.44 9.14 11.39
CA LEU A 22 2.96 10.37 10.72
C LEU A 22 1.47 10.63 11.00
N TYR A 23 0.72 9.58 11.30
CA TYR A 23 -0.71 9.61 11.57
C TYR A 23 -1.08 9.45 13.05
N GLY A 24 -0.11 9.63 13.95
CA GLY A 24 -0.31 9.50 15.39
C GLY A 24 -0.13 8.07 15.93
N GLY A 25 0.50 7.20 15.15
CA GLY A 25 0.83 5.83 15.49
C GLY A 25 -0.14 4.79 14.92
N ALA A 26 0.16 3.53 15.18
CA ALA A 26 -0.63 2.40 14.72
C ALA A 26 -2.05 2.42 15.31
N ALA A 27 -3.07 2.46 14.46
CA ALA A 27 -4.43 2.21 14.92
C ALA A 27 -4.55 0.79 15.49
N ASN A 28 -5.42 0.61 16.48
CA ASN A 28 -5.68 -0.70 17.04
C ASN A 28 -6.17 -1.68 15.95
N PHE A 29 -5.93 -2.98 16.17
CA PHE A 29 -6.24 -4.02 15.18
C PHE A 29 -7.68 -3.96 14.67
N ASN A 30 -8.66 -3.80 15.56
CA ASN A 30 -10.08 -3.79 15.18
C ASN A 30 -10.43 -2.60 14.28
N SER A 31 -9.84 -1.43 14.52
CA SER A 31 -10.05 -0.23 13.70
C SER A 31 -9.44 -0.35 12.31
N ARG A 32 -8.48 -1.26 12.11
CA ARG A 32 -7.84 -1.52 10.81
C ARG A 32 -8.55 -2.58 9.99
N GLN A 33 -9.48 -3.32 10.59
CA GLN A 33 -10.27 -4.32 9.88
C GLN A 33 -11.26 -3.65 8.95
N TYR A 34 -11.44 -4.23 7.77
CA TYR A 34 -12.43 -3.76 6.81
C TYR A 34 -13.08 -4.92 6.06
N SER A 35 -14.24 -4.62 5.49
CA SER A 35 -14.93 -5.47 4.53
C SER A 35 -15.16 -4.67 3.25
N ALA A 36 -15.05 -5.31 2.09
CA ALA A 36 -15.34 -4.73 0.79
C ALA A 36 -16.13 -5.71 -0.06
N VAL A 37 -16.88 -5.20 -1.04
CA VAL A 37 -17.42 -6.02 -2.13
C VAL A 37 -16.57 -5.77 -3.37
N VAL A 38 -15.89 -6.80 -3.85
CA VAL A 38 -15.09 -6.75 -5.08
C VAL A 38 -15.61 -7.82 -6.02
N ASP A 39 -15.99 -7.44 -7.24
CA ASP A 39 -16.54 -8.34 -8.25
C ASP A 39 -17.73 -9.19 -7.72
N GLY A 40 -18.57 -8.57 -6.89
CA GLY A 40 -19.74 -9.21 -6.27
C GLY A 40 -19.43 -10.13 -5.08
N GLN A 41 -18.17 -10.24 -4.65
CA GLN A 41 -17.76 -11.06 -3.52
C GLN A 41 -17.41 -10.22 -2.30
N LEU A 42 -17.93 -10.61 -1.13
CA LEU A 42 -17.52 -10.04 0.16
C LEU A 42 -16.11 -10.53 0.49
N VAL A 43 -15.20 -9.58 0.71
CA VAL A 43 -13.82 -9.82 1.11
C VAL A 43 -13.50 -9.04 2.38
N ASN A 44 -12.66 -9.61 3.23
CA ASN A 44 -12.22 -8.99 4.47
C ASN A 44 -10.70 -8.78 4.44
N GLY A 45 -10.22 -7.80 5.20
CA GLY A 45 -8.79 -7.53 5.32
C GLY A 45 -8.46 -6.68 6.55
N VAL A 46 -7.17 -6.40 6.68
CA VAL A 46 -6.61 -5.48 7.68
C VAL A 46 -5.70 -4.54 6.91
N ALA A 47 -5.94 -3.23 7.01
CA ALA A 47 -5.05 -2.22 6.43
C ALA A 47 -3.83 -2.00 7.33
N ASP A 48 -2.73 -1.45 6.79
CA ASP A 48 -1.56 -1.10 7.60
C ASP A 48 -1.95 -0.08 8.68
N ASN A 49 -2.68 0.97 8.28
CA ASN A 49 -3.35 1.89 9.20
C ASN A 49 -4.70 2.40 8.66
N VAL A 50 -5.53 2.92 9.56
CA VAL A 50 -6.79 3.60 9.22
C VAL A 50 -6.93 4.83 10.09
N VAL A 51 -7.21 5.97 9.47
CA VAL A 51 -7.39 7.26 10.15
C VAL A 51 -8.62 8.00 9.68
N ASN A 52 -9.14 8.89 10.53
CA ASN A 52 -10.16 9.84 10.13
C ASN A 52 -9.51 11.16 9.71
N ILE A 53 -9.67 11.55 8.44
CA ILE A 53 -9.18 12.82 7.92
C ILE A 53 -10.38 13.61 7.42
N ASN A 54 -10.68 14.74 8.09
CA ASN A 54 -11.81 15.61 7.74
C ASN A 54 -13.16 14.85 7.63
N GLY A 55 -13.40 13.90 8.54
CA GLY A 55 -14.63 13.11 8.56
C GLY A 55 -14.63 11.89 7.62
N LYS A 56 -13.63 11.74 6.76
CA LYS A 56 -13.47 10.57 5.88
C LYS A 56 -12.68 9.47 6.56
N THR A 57 -13.08 8.22 6.34
CA THR A 57 -12.29 7.06 6.73
C THR A 57 -11.24 6.80 5.65
N VAL A 58 -9.97 6.96 6.00
CA VAL A 58 -8.83 6.89 5.07
C VAL A 58 -7.94 5.71 5.43
N ALA A 59 -7.72 4.81 4.48
CA ALA A 59 -6.71 3.77 4.63
C ALA A 59 -5.33 4.33 4.25
N ILE A 60 -4.35 4.03 5.10
CA ILE A 60 -2.95 4.36 4.88
C ILE A 60 -2.21 3.05 4.62
N GLU A 61 -1.50 2.99 3.49
CA GLU A 61 -0.74 1.81 3.06
C GLU A 61 0.72 2.17 2.85
N ALA A 62 1.63 1.38 3.40
CA ALA A 62 3.06 1.60 3.27
C ALA A 62 3.67 0.66 2.22
N LYS A 63 4.33 1.23 1.20
CA LYS A 63 5.02 0.48 0.15
C LYS A 63 6.48 0.90 0.04
N PHE A 64 7.32 0.26 0.85
CA PHE A 64 8.77 0.41 0.73
C PHE A 64 9.33 -0.30 -0.51
N VAL A 65 10.34 0.31 -1.13
CA VAL A 65 11.12 -0.20 -2.25
C VAL A 65 12.61 0.02 -1.97
N GLU A 66 13.38 -1.06 -1.86
CA GLU A 66 14.84 -0.97 -1.71
C GLU A 66 15.55 -0.66 -3.03
N ASP A 67 15.14 -1.32 -4.11
CA ASP A 67 15.66 -1.13 -5.47
C ASP A 67 14.53 -1.45 -6.46
N TRP A 68 14.07 -0.42 -7.18
CA TRP A 68 12.98 -0.57 -8.14
C TRP A 68 13.30 -1.58 -9.24
N ASN A 69 14.55 -1.64 -9.70
CA ASN A 69 14.96 -2.57 -10.77
C ASN A 69 14.97 -4.03 -10.33
N LYS A 70 14.92 -4.29 -9.02
CA LYS A 70 14.84 -5.64 -8.42
C LYS A 70 13.47 -5.91 -7.78
N SER A 71 12.57 -4.95 -7.81
CA SER A 71 11.25 -5.09 -7.21
C SER A 71 10.38 -6.06 -8.00
N LEU A 72 9.71 -6.97 -7.31
CA LEU A 72 8.70 -7.84 -7.92
C LEU A 72 7.49 -7.05 -8.48
N ARG A 73 7.29 -5.83 -7.99
CA ARG A 73 6.25 -4.90 -8.44
C ARG A 73 6.64 -4.13 -9.70
N ASN A 74 7.88 -4.26 -10.17
CA ASN A 74 8.32 -3.64 -11.42
C ASN A 74 7.75 -4.42 -12.61
N PRO A 75 7.03 -3.77 -13.54
CA PRO A 75 6.40 -4.44 -14.69
C PRO A 75 7.41 -5.08 -15.66
N LEU A 76 8.70 -4.72 -15.58
CA LEU A 76 9.75 -5.34 -16.39
C LEU A 76 10.11 -6.76 -15.93
N ASP A 77 9.78 -7.15 -14.68
CA ASP A 77 9.93 -8.55 -14.25
C ASP A 77 8.68 -9.36 -14.68
N THR A 78 8.86 -10.17 -15.71
CA THR A 78 7.80 -10.99 -16.32
C THR A 78 7.70 -12.41 -15.75
N LYS A 79 8.47 -12.73 -14.69
CA LYS A 79 8.38 -14.04 -14.05
C LYS A 79 7.00 -14.22 -13.40
N PRO A 80 6.43 -15.44 -13.38
CA PRO A 80 5.06 -15.66 -12.89
C PRO A 80 4.80 -15.15 -11.46
N TRP A 81 5.79 -15.24 -10.57
CA TRP A 81 5.68 -14.74 -9.20
C TRP A 81 5.73 -13.20 -9.11
N ALA A 82 6.45 -12.53 -10.02
CA ALA A 82 6.45 -11.08 -10.11
C ALA A 82 5.10 -10.57 -10.62
N ILE A 83 4.56 -11.19 -11.68
CA ILE A 83 3.20 -10.91 -12.18
C ILE A 83 2.15 -11.10 -11.08
N THR A 84 2.29 -12.16 -10.27
CA THR A 84 1.40 -12.39 -9.12
C THR A 84 1.47 -11.25 -8.11
N GLU A 85 2.67 -10.76 -7.79
CA GLU A 85 2.85 -9.63 -6.88
C GLU A 85 2.31 -8.31 -7.46
N GLN A 86 2.48 -8.10 -8.76
CA GLN A 86 1.92 -6.94 -9.46
C GLN A 86 0.38 -6.95 -9.42
N ASN A 87 -0.24 -8.11 -9.64
CA ASN A 87 -1.68 -8.29 -9.55
C ASN A 87 -2.21 -8.09 -8.12
N LYS A 88 -1.41 -8.39 -7.09
CA LYS A 88 -1.79 -8.12 -5.70
C LYS A 88 -1.88 -6.63 -5.42
N MET A 89 -0.99 -5.79 -5.97
CA MET A 89 -1.07 -4.33 -5.83
C MET A 89 -2.40 -3.79 -6.34
N LEU A 90 -2.81 -4.19 -7.55
CA LEU A 90 -4.11 -3.81 -8.11
C LEU A 90 -5.27 -4.38 -7.28
N SER A 91 -5.17 -5.64 -6.88
CA SER A 91 -6.22 -6.30 -6.08
C SER A 91 -6.40 -5.64 -4.72
N GLN A 92 -5.32 -5.21 -4.07
CA GLN A 92 -5.36 -4.47 -2.80
C GLN A 92 -5.97 -3.09 -3.00
N ALA A 93 -5.56 -2.36 -4.03
CA ALA A 93 -6.13 -1.06 -4.36
C ALA A 93 -7.66 -1.14 -4.61
N LYS A 94 -8.13 -2.16 -5.35
CA LYS A 94 -9.58 -2.41 -5.52
C LYS A 94 -10.30 -2.69 -4.22
N LYS A 95 -9.69 -3.45 -3.31
CA LYS A 95 -10.29 -3.74 -2.00
C LYS A 95 -10.42 -2.46 -1.18
N TYR A 96 -9.34 -1.68 -1.10
CA TYR A 96 -9.34 -0.46 -0.31
C TYR A 96 -10.26 0.61 -0.91
N SER A 97 -10.25 0.79 -2.24
CA SER A 97 -11.11 1.76 -2.91
C SER A 97 -12.59 1.52 -2.66
N ASN A 98 -13.00 0.27 -2.44
CA ASN A 98 -14.38 -0.11 -2.12
C ASN A 98 -14.68 -0.14 -0.61
N ALA A 99 -13.67 -0.09 0.25
CA ALA A 99 -13.82 -0.15 1.71
C ALA A 99 -13.72 1.21 2.40
N PHE A 100 -12.99 2.16 1.79
CA PHE A 100 -12.62 3.43 2.40
C PHE A 100 -13.01 4.60 1.51
N ASP A 101 -13.24 5.76 2.12
CA ASP A 101 -13.59 6.99 1.39
C ASP A 101 -12.41 7.48 0.54
N GLU A 102 -11.19 7.34 1.07
CA GLU A 102 -9.93 7.69 0.44
C GLU A 102 -8.84 6.70 0.85
N VAL A 103 -7.82 6.55 0.01
CA VAL A 103 -6.70 5.66 0.26
C VAL A 103 -5.40 6.37 -0.11
N ILE A 104 -4.45 6.35 0.81
CA ILE A 104 -3.13 6.97 0.64
C ILE A 104 -2.08 5.88 0.67
N TYR A 105 -1.44 5.66 -0.48
CA TYR A 105 -0.24 4.82 -0.57
C TYR A 105 0.99 5.69 -0.35
N HIS A 106 1.70 5.46 0.75
CA HIS A 106 3.01 6.05 0.96
C HIS A 106 4.08 5.16 0.35
N THR A 107 4.98 5.74 -0.44
CA THR A 107 6.13 5.02 -1.01
C THR A 107 7.37 5.90 -1.04
N ASN A 108 8.54 5.29 -0.84
CA ASN A 108 9.83 5.94 -1.02
C ASN A 108 10.32 5.88 -2.49
N SER A 109 9.52 5.32 -3.40
CA SER A 109 9.86 5.16 -4.83
C SER A 109 8.89 5.90 -5.73
N GLN A 110 9.41 6.92 -6.43
CA GLN A 110 8.68 7.64 -7.48
C GLN A 110 8.26 6.70 -8.61
N ASP A 111 9.14 5.79 -9.04
CA ASP A 111 8.82 4.84 -10.13
C ASP A 111 7.63 3.93 -9.78
N LEU A 112 7.55 3.46 -8.53
CA LEU A 112 6.38 2.69 -8.07
C LEU A 112 5.12 3.55 -8.11
N ALA A 113 5.18 4.78 -7.60
CA ALA A 113 4.06 5.70 -7.58
C ALA A 113 3.55 6.01 -9.00
N ASP A 114 4.46 6.35 -9.92
CA ASP A 114 4.13 6.71 -11.30
C ASP A 114 3.48 5.53 -12.03
N HIS A 115 4.07 4.34 -11.90
CA HIS A 115 3.52 3.15 -12.55
C HIS A 115 2.14 2.78 -12.00
N TYR A 116 2.01 2.64 -10.67
CA TYR A 116 0.75 2.16 -10.10
C TYR A 116 -0.35 3.21 -10.09
N SER A 117 -0.04 4.50 -10.07
CA SER A 117 -1.05 5.54 -10.30
C SER A 117 -1.73 5.37 -11.66
N GLN A 118 -0.96 5.06 -12.71
CA GLN A 118 -1.50 4.79 -14.04
C GLN A 118 -2.31 3.49 -14.06
N VAL A 119 -1.78 2.40 -13.48
CA VAL A 119 -2.48 1.11 -13.40
C VAL A 119 -3.83 1.25 -12.69
N PHE A 120 -3.86 1.97 -11.57
CA PHE A 120 -5.10 2.18 -10.79
C PHE A 120 -6.11 3.02 -11.57
N SER A 121 -5.67 4.14 -12.18
CA SER A 121 -6.52 4.99 -13.00
C SER A 121 -7.12 4.24 -14.20
N GLN A 122 -6.32 3.44 -14.91
CA GLN A 122 -6.77 2.61 -16.03
C GLN A 122 -7.79 1.54 -15.62
N ASN A 123 -7.79 1.15 -14.34
CA ASN A 123 -8.74 0.21 -13.76
C ASN A 123 -9.93 0.90 -13.05
N GLY A 124 -10.12 2.20 -13.27
CA GLY A 124 -11.25 2.96 -12.72
C GLY A 124 -11.17 3.25 -11.22
N ILE A 125 -10.01 3.06 -10.61
CA ILE A 125 -9.79 3.35 -9.19
C ILE A 125 -9.45 4.84 -9.07
N THR A 126 -10.33 5.60 -8.40
CA THR A 126 -10.27 7.08 -8.40
C THR A 126 -10.01 7.70 -7.03
N ASN A 127 -10.23 6.97 -5.94
CA ASN A 127 -10.03 7.44 -4.56
C ASN A 127 -8.71 6.94 -3.93
N VAL A 128 -7.76 6.50 -4.75
CA VAL A 128 -6.41 6.12 -4.33
C VAL A 128 -5.42 7.16 -4.85
N LYS A 129 -4.54 7.65 -3.98
CA LYS A 129 -3.40 8.50 -4.35
C LYS A 129 -2.09 7.97 -3.78
N PHE A 130 -0.99 8.34 -4.42
CA PHE A 130 0.35 8.09 -3.89
C PHE A 130 0.91 9.36 -3.26
N GLU A 131 1.53 9.22 -2.10
CA GLU A 131 2.36 10.25 -1.47
C GLU A 131 3.81 9.74 -1.39
N ILE A 132 4.74 10.57 -1.86
CA ILE A 132 6.16 10.25 -1.78
C ILE A 132 6.65 10.57 -0.39
N THR A 133 7.10 9.54 0.32
CA THR A 133 7.64 9.67 1.68
C THR A 133 9.00 8.96 1.72
N PRO A 134 10.11 9.72 1.81
CA PRO A 134 11.47 9.17 1.77
C PRO A 134 11.83 8.24 2.91
#